data_AF-A0A960AKN5-F1
#
_entry.id   AF-A0A960AKN5-F1
#
_cell.length_a   1.000
_cell.length_b   1.000
_cell.length_c   1.000
_cell.angle_alpha   90.00
_cell.angle_beta   90.00
_cell.angle_gamma   90.00
#
_symmetry.space_group_name_H-M   'P 1'
#
loop_
_entity.id
_entity.type
_entity.pdbx_description
1 polymer ?
#
loop_
_entity_poly.entity_id
_entity_poly.type
_entity_poly.pdbx_seq_one_letter_code
_entity_poly.pdbx_strand_id
1 'polypeptide(L)'
;MQWADHEEMTMRDFSPTAPSVELVDTIIELLGTDALCPDDILLLVRRRIPGISLDRILITLYENSALFHRRRGRWYLVSLDVRQHHMSYPEPTLSA
;
A
#
# COMPACT_ATOMS: atom_id res chain seq x y z
N MET A 1 25.91 -45.77 -12.39
CA MET A 1 24.50 -45.40 -12.58
C MET A 1 23.98 -45.03 -11.19
N GLN A 2 24.18 -43.81 -10.65
CA GLN A 2 23.57 -42.52 -11.00
C GLN A 2 22.07 -42.62 -11.22
N TRP A 3 21.26 -42.17 -10.25
CA TRP A 3 19.94 -41.48 -10.23
C TRP A 3 19.64 -41.32 -8.71
N ALA A 4 20.12 -40.34 -7.97
CA ALA A 4 19.78 -38.91 -7.97
C ALA A 4 18.28 -38.62 -7.79
N ASP A 5 17.65 -39.16 -6.74
CA ASP A 5 16.38 -38.64 -6.19
C ASP A 5 16.65 -37.36 -5.38
N HIS A 6 17.08 -36.32 -6.09
CA HIS A 6 17.14 -34.95 -5.58
C HIS A 6 15.79 -34.29 -5.90
N GLU A 7 14.75 -34.65 -5.17
CA GLU A 7 13.55 -33.82 -5.08
C GLU A 7 13.92 -32.55 -4.30
N GLU A 8 14.55 -31.61 -5.01
CA GLU A 8 14.62 -30.21 -4.59
C GLU A 8 13.19 -29.66 -4.60
N MET A 9 12.50 -29.82 -3.47
CA MET A 9 11.43 -28.93 -3.07
C MET A 9 12.03 -27.53 -3.02
N THR A 10 11.91 -26.80 -4.12
CA THR A 10 12.16 -25.37 -4.17
C THR A 10 11.13 -24.71 -3.26
N MET A 11 11.50 -24.59 -1.98
CA MET A 11 10.82 -23.69 -1.05
C MET A 11 10.87 -22.33 -1.72
N ARG A 12 9.73 -21.89 -2.28
CA ARG A 12 9.59 -20.52 -2.75
C ARG A 12 9.99 -19.66 -1.57
N ASP A 13 11.08 -18.94 -1.74
CA ASP A 13 11.65 -18.07 -0.72
C ASP A 13 10.65 -16.93 -0.51
N PHE A 14 9.62 -17.19 0.30
CA PHE A 14 8.72 -16.20 0.85
C PHE A 14 9.43 -15.52 2.02
N SER A 15 10.68 -15.12 1.81
CA SER A 15 11.32 -14.16 2.69
C SER A 15 10.42 -12.92 2.67
N PRO A 16 9.75 -12.57 3.78
CA PRO A 16 8.95 -11.36 3.85
C PRO A 16 9.99 -10.25 3.82
N THR A 17 10.37 -9.81 2.62
CA THR A 17 11.21 -8.63 2.48
C THR A 17 10.42 -7.56 3.21
N ALA A 18 10.95 -6.91 4.25
CA ALA A 18 10.21 -5.84 4.90
C ALA A 18 9.75 -4.83 3.83
N PRO A 19 8.52 -4.27 3.87
CA PRO A 19 8.09 -3.29 2.88
C PRO A 19 9.19 -2.24 2.75
N SER A 20 9.73 -2.07 1.53
CA SER A 20 10.77 -1.08 1.32
C SER A 20 10.13 0.27 1.61
N VAL A 21 10.72 1.07 2.49
CA VAL A 21 10.21 2.42 2.80
C VAL A 21 10.01 3.21 1.51
N GLU A 22 10.92 3.06 0.55
CA GLU A 22 10.83 3.63 -0.81
C GLU A 22 9.56 3.22 -1.57
N LEU A 23 9.11 1.96 -1.43
CA LEU A 23 7.89 1.47 -2.07
C LEU A 23 6.64 2.10 -1.43
N VAL A 24 6.62 2.19 -0.10
CA VAL A 24 5.51 2.81 0.63
C VAL A 24 5.39 4.29 0.23
N ASP A 25 6.49 5.03 0.28
CA ASP A 25 6.54 6.44 -0.09
C ASP A 25 6.11 6.66 -1.55
N THR A 26 6.58 5.81 -2.47
CA THR A 26 6.16 5.88 -3.87
C THR A 26 4.65 5.67 -4.02
N ILE A 27 4.07 4.70 -3.31
CA ILE A 27 2.61 4.46 -3.37
C ILE A 27 1.83 5.62 -2.76
N ILE A 28 2.33 6.23 -1.66
CA ILE A 28 1.72 7.42 -1.06
C ILE A 28 1.68 8.57 -2.07
N GLU A 29 2.80 8.86 -2.75
CA GLU A 29 2.85 9.91 -3.77
C GLU A 29 1.85 9.68 -4.90
N LEU A 30 1.74 8.44 -5.38
CA LEU A 30 0.80 8.08 -6.46
C LEU A 30 -0.65 8.26 -6.02
N LEU A 31 -1.01 7.72 -4.85
CA LEU A 31 -2.38 7.74 -4.33
C LEU A 31 -2.79 9.09 -3.73
N GLY A 32 -1.85 10.00 -3.51
CA GLY A 32 -2.13 11.37 -3.07
C GLY A 32 -2.88 12.20 -4.12
N THR A 33 -2.93 11.74 -5.38
CA THR A 33 -3.57 12.47 -6.50
C THR A 33 -4.87 11.83 -7.00
N ASP A 34 -4.93 10.49 -7.11
CA ASP A 34 -6.12 9.73 -7.50
C ASP A 34 -6.13 8.36 -6.82
N ALA A 35 -7.31 7.76 -6.74
CA ALA A 35 -7.45 6.37 -6.36
C ALA A 35 -7.08 5.46 -7.53
N LEU A 36 -6.26 4.45 -7.31
CA LEU A 36 -5.73 3.61 -8.40
C LEU A 36 -6.07 2.13 -8.19
N CYS A 37 -6.24 1.39 -9.28
CA CYS A 37 -6.30 -0.06 -9.18
C CYS A 37 -4.88 -0.64 -9.00
N PRO A 38 -4.73 -1.86 -8.46
CA PRO A 38 -3.42 -2.46 -8.23
C PRO A 38 -2.52 -2.52 -9.48
N ASP A 39 -3.12 -2.78 -10.64
CA ASP A 39 -2.38 -2.85 -11.92
C ASP A 39 -1.85 -1.48 -12.36
N ASP A 40 -2.62 -0.41 -12.15
CA ASP A 40 -2.16 0.97 -12.41
C ASP A 40 -1.02 1.35 -11.47
N ILE A 41 -1.14 1.02 -10.19
CA ILE A 41 -0.06 1.23 -9.20
C ILE A 41 1.19 0.48 -9.64
N LEU A 42 1.07 -0.79 -10.05
CA LEU A 42 2.19 -1.58 -10.56
C LEU A 42 2.87 -0.93 -11.76
N LEU A 43 2.09 -0.50 -12.74
CA LEU A 43 2.61 0.11 -13.96
C LEU A 43 3.38 1.41 -13.66
N LEU A 44 2.90 2.20 -12.71
CA LEU A 44 3.54 3.46 -12.30
C LEU A 44 4.77 3.24 -11.42
N VAL A 45 4.68 2.36 -10.42
CA VAL A 45 5.80 2.03 -9.53
C VAL A 45 6.96 1.42 -10.31
N ARG A 46 6.71 0.55 -11.29
CA ARG A 46 7.75 -0.07 -12.13
C ARG A 46 8.66 0.92 -12.86
N ARG A 47 8.19 2.15 -13.09
CA ARG A 47 9.02 3.21 -13.69
C ARG A 47 10.12 3.68 -12.75
N ARG A 48 9.95 3.50 -11.44
CA ARG A 48 10.89 3.92 -10.38
C ARG A 48 11.60 2.75 -9.74
N ILE A 49 10.87 1.64 -9.52
CA ILE A 49 11.38 0.42 -8.89
C ILE A 49 11.25 -0.74 -9.90
N PRO A 50 12.28 -0.95 -10.76
CA PRO A 50 12.27 -2.03 -11.73
C PRO A 50 12.15 -3.40 -11.06
N GLY A 51 11.43 -4.34 -11.70
CA GLY A 51 11.31 -5.71 -11.22
C GLY A 51 10.30 -5.93 -10.09
N ILE A 52 9.61 -4.88 -9.60
CA ILE A 52 8.55 -5.04 -8.61
C ILE A 52 7.40 -5.91 -9.16
N SER A 53 6.89 -6.81 -8.32
CA SER A 53 5.77 -7.70 -8.64
C SER A 53 4.45 -7.13 -8.12
N LEU A 54 3.34 -7.54 -8.73
CA LEU A 54 1.99 -7.17 -8.26
C LEU A 54 1.77 -7.65 -6.82
N ASP A 55 2.17 -8.88 -6.52
CA ASP A 55 2.06 -9.46 -5.17
C ASP A 55 2.74 -8.59 -4.14
N ARG A 56 3.92 -8.06 -4.47
CA ARG A 56 4.67 -7.19 -3.57
C ARG A 56 3.94 -5.87 -3.30
N ILE A 57 3.28 -5.30 -4.31
CA ILE A 57 2.43 -4.11 -4.15
C ILE A 57 1.23 -4.43 -3.27
N LEU A 58 0.54 -5.54 -3.52
CA LEU A 58 -0.61 -5.95 -2.73
C LEU A 58 -0.25 -6.18 -1.27
N ILE A 59 0.82 -6.94 -1.00
CA ILE A 59 1.35 -7.15 0.36
C ILE A 59 1.59 -5.80 1.04
N THR A 60 2.30 -4.89 0.37
CA THR A 60 2.61 -3.56 0.92
C THR A 60 1.34 -2.76 1.25
N LEU A 61 0.33 -2.77 0.38
CA LEU A 61 -0.95 -2.09 0.60
C LEU A 61 -1.72 -2.68 1.80
N TYR A 62 -1.71 -4.01 1.96
CA TYR A 62 -2.39 -4.67 3.09
C TYR A 62 -1.64 -4.50 4.42
N GLU A 63 -0.31 -4.62 4.41
CA GLU A 63 0.52 -4.43 5.60
C GLU A 63 0.46 -2.98 6.13
N ASN A 64 0.24 -2.01 5.24
CA ASN A 64 0.10 -0.59 5.57
C ASN A 64 -1.36 -0.12 5.52
N SER A 65 -2.30 -0.95 5.97
CA SER A 65 -3.74 -0.64 5.97
C SER A 65 -4.15 0.58 6.80
N ALA A 66 -3.29 1.07 7.70
CA ALA A 66 -3.47 2.35 8.38
C ALA A 66 -3.33 3.55 7.42
N LEU A 67 -2.58 3.41 6.33
CA LEU A 67 -2.33 4.43 5.32
C LEU A 67 -3.18 4.21 4.06
N PHE A 68 -3.51 2.96 3.74
CA PHE A 68 -4.19 2.62 2.49
C PHE A 68 -5.53 1.95 2.74
N HIS A 69 -6.58 2.46 2.08
CA HIS A 69 -7.92 1.89 2.13
C HIS A 69 -8.37 1.40 0.76
N ARG A 70 -9.08 0.27 0.70
CA ARG A 70 -9.61 -0.32 -0.54
C ARG A 70 -11.12 -0.16 -0.63
N ARG A 71 -11.61 0.41 -1.74
CA ARG A 71 -13.04 0.50 -2.07
C ARG A 71 -13.27 0.22 -3.55
N ARG A 72 -14.20 -0.68 -3.87
CA ARG A 72 -14.59 -1.05 -5.25
C ARG A 72 -13.38 -1.39 -6.16
N GLY A 73 -12.39 -2.11 -5.62
CA GLY A 73 -11.20 -2.53 -6.38
C GLY A 73 -10.12 -1.45 -6.55
N ARG A 74 -10.35 -0.21 -6.08
CA ARG A 74 -9.37 0.86 -6.08
C ARG A 74 -8.82 1.10 -4.68
N TRP A 75 -7.58 1.54 -4.61
CA TRP A 75 -6.88 1.92 -3.40
C TRP A 75 -6.83 3.43 -3.27
N TYR A 76 -6.96 3.89 -2.04
CA TYR A 76 -7.01 5.30 -1.65
C TYR A 76 -5.99 5.53 -0.55
N LEU A 77 -5.33 6.68 -0.57
CA LEU A 77 -4.61 7.16 0.60
C LEU A 77 -5.65 7.59 1.64
N VAL A 78 -5.55 7.06 2.86
CA VAL A 78 -6.35 7.52 3.99
C VAL A 78 -5.87 8.94 4.28
N SER A 79 -6.70 9.96 4.00
CA SER A 79 -6.38 11.34 4.35
C SER A 79 -6.06 11.40 5.84
N LEU A 80 -4.82 11.78 6.17
CA LEU A 80 -4.37 12.08 7.54
C LEU A 80 -5.04 13.33 8.14
N ASP A 81 -6.12 13.84 7.51
CA ASP A 81 -6.91 14.99 7.94
C ASP A 81 -7.94 14.63 9.02
N VAL A 82 -7.47 14.08 10.14
CA VAL A 82 -8.27 13.98 11.39
C VAL A 82 -7.82 15.03 12.43
N ARG A 83 -6.89 15.94 12.07
CA ARG A 83 -6.42 16.98 13.01
C ARG A 83 -6.77 18.43 12.66
N GLN A 84 -7.46 18.73 11.56
CA GLN A 84 -7.80 20.13 11.21
C GLN A 84 -9.30 20.48 11.14
N HIS A 85 -10.21 19.51 11.28
CA HIS A 85 -11.66 19.78 11.38
C HIS A 85 -12.23 19.78 12.82
N HIS A 86 -11.37 20.00 13.81
CA HIS A 86 -11.78 20.43 15.15
C HIS A 86 -11.56 21.95 15.33
N MET A 87 -11.80 22.74 14.28
CA MET A 87 -11.98 24.18 14.44
C MET A 87 -13.45 24.47 14.74
N SER A 88 -13.69 24.83 16.00
CA SER A 88 -14.72 25.79 16.41
C SER A 88 -16.17 25.41 16.12
N TYR A 89 -16.76 24.55 16.96
CA TYR A 89 -18.17 24.75 17.28
C TYR A 89 -18.27 26.06 18.07
N PRO A 90 -19.02 27.07 17.62
CA PRO A 90 -19.37 28.17 18.51
C PRO A 90 -20.18 27.58 19.67
N GLU A 91 -19.81 27.94 20.90
CA GLU A 91 -20.62 27.65 22.08
C GLU A 91 -22.07 28.05 21.80
N PRO A 92 -23.07 27.24 22.17
CA PRO A 92 -24.44 27.72 22.20
C PRO A 92 -24.47 28.84 23.23
N THR A 93 -24.59 30.08 22.75
CA THR A 93 -24.92 31.22 23.58
C THR A 93 -26.32 30.96 24.13
N LEU A 94 -26.39 30.45 25.36
CA LEU A 94 -27.59 30.47 26.19
C LEU A 94 -27.95 31.95 26.38
N SER A 95 -28.78 32.45 25.47
CA SER A 95 -29.44 33.73 25.62
C SER A 95 -30.65 33.50 26.51
N ALA A 96 -30.51 33.96 27.76
CA ALA A 96 -31.52 34.36 28.76
C ALA A 96 -32.75 33.47 29.02
#